data_AF-A0A954RC46-F1
#
_entry.id   AF-A0A954RC46-F1
#
_cell.length_a   1.000
_cell.length_b   1.000
_cell.length_c   1.000
_cell.angle_alpha   90.00
_cell.angle_beta   90.00
_cell.angle_gamma   90.00
#
_symmetry.space_group_name_H-M   'P 1'
#
loop_
_entity.id
_entity.type
_entity.pdbx_description
1 polymer ?
#
loop_
_entity_poly.entity_id
_entity_poly.type
_entity_poly.pdbx_seq_one_letter_code
_entity_poly.pdbx_strand_id
1 'polypeptide(L)'
;MSVRRSNALDLRLLTGRSSARRRILLMPETLEHRQLLAAVPFGATVDDTAEFMLGDVLVTVVLMESDGSIDADQEDWTAGEINRVKSRVQEGMQWWSDTLELQNSVHELNFSYDWTYADQPVATGYEPIARPSDDFTLWIDDFFAAANAPEGTDFSERIRAFNDRQRVAHQTHWAFTIFVVDAANDPDNRFANGGTFSQSFAYSGGRFFVTTSERPASSYTHETGHMFWAVDEYAGGKPYTARRGYYNSQNTNATDGNPDPSSRVTSIMDSHEIAFGTHAISTSAMEMIGWKDSDHDGIFDVLDVPHILAGGGTYDAAAGEYAFDGLVQVGLLTNLNSSGTGHDISINRVDVVQVRFNGAEWINVAAPFAYQAPIQFTVDVPVGTTQVDVRALDLTSGVVSNLLTDAVDAHPPVWQNPVNRWDVNNDAFVSAIDALLIINHLNSEGAGELSALGSGPPYLDCNGDNYVSAIDALMVINELNTASISRTLAANKSLATNSSPLLSHSAEPEPASDVVAAALADLDAESQVSAAEGERPLAIWHAALEAVRRRTRVPS
;
A
#
# COMPACT_ATOMS: atom_id res chain seq x y z
N MET A 1 47.59 -59.15 8.08
CA MET A 1 48.79 -59.46 7.27
C MET A 1 48.95 -58.38 6.22
N SER A 2 50.09 -57.65 6.25
CA SER A 2 50.63 -56.73 5.22
C SER A 2 49.80 -55.48 4.89
N VAL A 3 50.09 -54.23 5.29
CA VAL A 3 51.30 -53.37 5.24
C VAL A 3 51.85 -53.09 3.84
N ARG A 4 51.64 -51.86 3.34
CA ARG A 4 52.57 -51.05 2.52
C ARG A 4 52.33 -49.55 2.85
N ARG A 5 53.24 -48.93 3.62
CA ARG A 5 54.39 -48.07 3.24
C ARG A 5 53.98 -46.68 2.69
N SER A 6 54.10 -45.58 3.44
CA SER A 6 55.31 -44.79 3.80
C SER A 6 55.60 -43.67 2.80
N ASN A 7 55.50 -42.41 3.23
CA ASN A 7 56.58 -41.42 3.12
C ASN A 7 56.33 -40.20 4.03
N ALA A 8 57.42 -39.77 4.66
CA ALA A 8 57.55 -38.69 5.63
C ALA A 8 58.33 -37.51 5.02
N LEU A 9 58.51 -36.44 5.83
CA LEU A 9 59.35 -35.23 5.66
C LEU A 9 58.60 -34.02 5.06
N ASP A 10 58.71 -32.79 5.56
CA ASP A 10 59.52 -32.22 6.63
C ASP A 10 58.91 -30.87 7.08
N LEU A 11 59.16 -30.47 8.32
CA LEU A 11 58.74 -29.20 8.91
C LEU A 11 59.98 -28.33 9.10
N ARG A 12 60.02 -27.08 8.60
CA ARG A 12 60.80 -25.95 9.18
C ARG A 12 60.52 -24.56 8.54
N LEU A 13 59.70 -23.78 9.24
CA LEU A 13 59.96 -22.46 9.85
C LEU A 13 60.67 -21.29 9.09
N LEU A 14 60.07 -20.10 9.29
CA LEU A 14 60.56 -18.70 9.22
C LEU A 14 60.34 -18.00 7.85
N THR A 15 59.68 -16.84 7.71
CA THR A 15 59.67 -15.58 8.49
C THR A 15 58.45 -14.72 8.08
N GLY A 16 58.12 -13.72 8.90
CA GLY A 16 56.84 -13.02 8.91
C GLY A 16 56.59 -11.96 7.84
N ARG A 17 55.32 -11.51 7.80
CA ARG A 17 54.90 -10.15 7.42
C ARG A 17 53.52 -9.86 8.02
N SER A 18 53.40 -8.65 8.56
CA SER A 18 52.25 -8.11 9.28
C SER A 18 50.99 -8.04 8.42
N SER A 19 49.86 -8.54 8.94
CA SER A 19 48.54 -8.10 8.50
C SER A 19 47.95 -7.25 9.61
N ALA A 20 47.84 -5.96 9.34
CA ALA A 20 47.14 -5.02 10.20
C ALA A 20 45.65 -5.42 10.23
N ARG A 21 45.16 -5.82 11.39
CA ARG A 21 43.71 -5.94 11.63
C ARG A 21 43.09 -4.55 11.43
N ARG A 22 42.38 -4.36 10.31
CA ARG A 22 41.40 -3.28 10.18
C ARG A 22 40.40 -3.43 11.33
N ARG A 23 40.49 -2.56 12.33
CA ARG A 23 39.38 -2.30 13.23
C ARG A 23 38.32 -1.60 12.40
N ILE A 24 37.30 -2.34 11.99
CA ILE A 24 36.03 -1.76 11.56
C ILE A 24 35.49 -1.06 12.80
N LEU A 25 35.54 0.27 12.81
CA LEU A 25 34.79 1.07 13.78
C LEU A 25 33.32 0.87 13.42
N LEU A 26 32.63 0.02 14.17
CA LEU A 26 31.18 0.01 14.23
C LEU A 26 30.78 1.36 14.84
N MET A 27 30.32 2.27 13.99
CA MET A 27 29.58 3.45 14.44
C MET A 27 28.29 2.92 15.10
N PRO A 28 27.96 3.33 16.34
CA PRO A 28 26.68 2.98 16.93
C PRO A 28 25.60 3.74 16.14
N GLU A 29 24.82 3.01 15.34
CA GLU A 29 23.56 3.53 14.81
C GLU A 29 22.65 3.84 16.00
N THR A 30 22.41 5.13 16.22
CA THR A 30 21.42 5.60 17.17
C THR A 30 20.03 5.20 16.68
N LEU A 31 19.50 4.11 17.22
CA LEU A 31 18.16 3.54 17.00
C LEU A 31 16.99 4.49 17.29
N GLU A 32 17.24 5.70 17.78
CA GLU A 32 16.20 6.60 18.32
C GLU A 32 15.54 7.54 17.29
N HIS A 33 15.92 7.49 16.00
CA HIS A 33 15.22 8.21 14.93
C HIS A 33 14.32 7.32 14.05
N ARG A 34 14.03 6.07 14.42
CA ARG A 34 12.92 5.29 13.84
C ARG A 34 11.56 5.77 14.37
N GLN A 35 11.39 7.08 14.50
CA GLN A 35 10.15 7.67 15.01
C GLN A 35 9.05 7.62 13.92
N LEU A 36 8.21 6.59 14.06
CA LEU A 36 6.75 6.75 14.20
C LEU A 36 5.88 7.16 13.00
N LEU A 37 6.39 7.28 11.77
CA LEU A 37 5.57 7.68 10.61
C LEU A 37 5.62 6.77 9.38
N ALA A 38 6.22 5.57 9.47
CA ALA A 38 6.52 4.76 8.30
C ALA A 38 5.81 3.38 8.25
N ALA A 39 4.68 3.19 8.93
CA ALA A 39 3.91 1.95 8.81
C ALA A 39 2.96 1.99 7.60
N VAL A 40 2.27 3.12 7.41
CA VAL A 40 1.28 3.29 6.35
C VAL A 40 1.98 3.60 5.02
N PRO A 41 1.65 2.89 3.92
CA PRO A 41 2.13 3.18 2.58
C PRO A 41 2.00 4.66 2.20
N PHE A 42 2.97 5.18 1.44
CA PHE A 42 2.89 6.57 0.97
C PHE A 42 1.72 6.71 0.01
N GLY A 43 0.85 7.70 0.25
CA GLY A 43 -0.38 7.91 -0.53
C GLY A 43 -1.60 7.15 -0.02
N ALA A 44 -1.45 6.23 0.92
CA ALA A 44 -2.56 5.47 1.48
C ALA A 44 -3.33 6.26 2.54
N THR A 45 -4.63 6.03 2.59
CA THR A 45 -5.57 6.52 3.59
C THR A 45 -6.11 5.38 4.45
N VAL A 46 -7.03 5.68 5.37
CA VAL A 46 -7.71 4.69 6.24
C VAL A 46 -8.46 3.63 5.43
N ASP A 47 -8.89 3.95 4.22
CA ASP A 47 -9.64 3.02 3.38
C ASP A 47 -8.73 2.09 2.56
N ASP A 48 -7.44 2.41 2.45
CA ASP A 48 -6.46 1.68 1.62
C ASP A 48 -5.73 0.61 2.45
N THR A 49 -6.50 -0.38 2.90
CA THR A 49 -6.03 -1.41 3.83
C THR A 49 -5.36 -2.59 3.13
N ALA A 50 -5.61 -2.80 1.83
CA ALA A 50 -4.86 -3.73 0.97
C ALA A 50 -5.10 -3.42 -0.52
N GLU A 51 -4.07 -2.94 -1.22
CA GLU A 51 -4.18 -2.55 -2.64
C GLU A 51 -3.39 -3.45 -3.60
N PHE A 52 -2.22 -3.94 -3.17
CA PHE A 52 -1.42 -4.94 -3.87
C PHE A 52 -0.67 -5.81 -2.87
N MET A 53 -0.46 -7.09 -3.20
CA MET A 53 0.01 -8.12 -2.28
C MET A 53 1.54 -8.16 -2.22
N LEU A 54 2.14 -7.10 -1.66
CA LEU A 54 3.60 -6.97 -1.44
C LEU A 54 3.87 -6.31 -0.08
N GLY A 55 5.05 -6.56 0.49
CA GLY A 55 5.46 -6.04 1.79
C GLY A 55 4.80 -6.76 2.96
N ASP A 56 4.76 -6.09 4.11
CA ASP A 56 4.18 -6.66 5.33
C ASP A 56 2.65 -6.53 5.38
N VAL A 57 1.98 -7.66 5.63
CA VAL A 57 0.52 -7.78 5.75
C VAL A 57 0.17 -8.30 7.15
N LEU A 58 -0.77 -7.66 7.83
CA LEU A 58 -1.35 -8.16 9.07
C LEU A 58 -2.67 -8.88 8.79
N VAL A 59 -2.81 -10.09 9.32
CA VAL A 59 -4.05 -10.86 9.28
C VAL A 59 -4.63 -10.94 10.69
N THR A 60 -5.78 -10.30 10.92
CA THR A 60 -6.52 -10.46 12.17
C THR A 60 -7.48 -11.63 12.02
N VAL A 61 -7.41 -12.62 12.93
CA VAL A 61 -8.31 -13.77 12.88
C VAL A 61 -9.28 -13.72 14.05
N VAL A 62 -10.57 -13.76 13.71
CA VAL A 62 -11.69 -13.63 14.64
C VAL A 62 -12.51 -14.91 14.60
N LEU A 63 -12.65 -15.56 15.75
CA LEU A 63 -13.53 -16.71 15.93
C LEU A 63 -14.79 -16.24 16.65
N MET A 64 -15.96 -16.59 16.13
CA MET A 64 -17.24 -16.26 16.76
C MET A 64 -17.72 -17.43 17.59
N GLU A 65 -18.18 -17.17 18.81
CA GLU A 65 -18.63 -18.16 19.79
C GLU A 65 -20.07 -17.87 20.21
N SER A 66 -20.97 -18.83 20.02
CA SER A 66 -22.37 -18.70 20.44
C SER A 66 -22.45 -18.80 21.97
N ASP A 67 -23.16 -17.88 22.63
CA ASP A 67 -23.39 -17.94 24.08
C ASP A 67 -24.77 -18.52 24.47
N GLY A 68 -25.54 -18.95 23.46
CA GLY A 68 -26.86 -19.53 23.63
C GLY A 68 -27.97 -18.53 24.01
N SER A 69 -27.71 -17.22 24.01
CA SER A 69 -28.67 -16.21 24.46
C SER A 69 -29.77 -15.86 23.46
N ILE A 70 -29.53 -16.05 22.14
CA ILE A 70 -30.53 -15.85 21.07
C ILE A 70 -30.80 -17.16 20.34
N ASP A 71 -29.78 -17.75 19.71
CA ASP A 71 -29.88 -19.09 19.11
C ASP A 71 -29.43 -20.16 20.08
N ALA A 72 -29.81 -21.42 19.82
CA ALA A 72 -29.27 -22.53 20.60
C ALA A 72 -27.80 -22.72 20.23
N ASP A 73 -26.96 -22.70 21.25
CA ASP A 73 -25.55 -23.07 21.20
C ASP A 73 -25.41 -24.52 20.73
N GLN A 74 -24.74 -24.69 19.59
CA GLN A 74 -24.56 -25.97 18.88
C GLN A 74 -23.09 -26.27 18.59
N GLU A 75 -22.24 -25.26 18.54
CA GLU A 75 -20.81 -25.36 18.26
C GLU A 75 -20.03 -24.65 19.37
N ASP A 76 -19.14 -25.38 20.03
CA ASP A 76 -18.24 -24.84 21.06
C ASP A 76 -16.79 -24.95 20.58
N TRP A 77 -16.05 -23.85 20.53
CA TRP A 77 -14.65 -23.91 20.12
C TRP A 77 -13.80 -24.69 21.13
N THR A 78 -13.17 -25.77 20.68
CA THR A 78 -12.10 -26.41 21.44
C THR A 78 -10.73 -25.83 21.08
N ALA A 79 -9.78 -25.95 22.00
CA ALA A 79 -8.37 -25.61 21.71
C ALA A 79 -7.80 -26.41 20.51
N GLY A 80 -8.36 -27.58 20.19
CA GLY A 80 -7.97 -28.38 19.03
C GLY A 80 -8.43 -27.75 17.71
N GLU A 81 -9.69 -27.31 17.63
CA GLU A 81 -10.23 -26.62 16.46
C GLU A 81 -9.56 -25.26 16.24
N ILE A 82 -9.39 -24.46 17.30
CA ILE A 82 -8.69 -23.16 17.22
C ILE A 82 -7.30 -23.34 16.60
N ASN A 83 -6.51 -24.30 17.09
CA ASN A 83 -5.18 -24.57 16.55
C ASN A 83 -5.21 -25.05 15.08
N ARG A 84 -6.26 -25.78 14.68
CA ARG A 84 -6.43 -26.21 13.29
C ARG A 84 -6.74 -25.03 12.38
N VAL A 85 -7.60 -24.11 12.80
CA VAL A 85 -7.87 -22.87 12.07
C VAL A 85 -6.61 -22.04 11.92
N LYS A 86 -5.86 -21.82 13.02
CA LYS A 86 -4.58 -21.10 12.95
C LYS A 86 -3.60 -21.73 11.96
N SER A 87 -3.48 -23.06 11.98
CA SER A 87 -2.63 -23.79 11.03
C SER A 87 -3.10 -23.61 9.59
N ARG A 88 -4.41 -23.66 9.32
CA ARG A 88 -4.98 -23.48 7.96
C ARG A 88 -4.74 -22.06 7.44
N VAL A 89 -4.92 -21.05 8.30
CA VAL A 89 -4.60 -19.65 7.98
C VAL A 89 -3.11 -19.51 7.65
N GLN A 90 -2.23 -19.98 8.52
CA GLN A 90 -0.78 -19.88 8.32
C GLN A 90 -0.32 -20.60 7.04
N GLU A 91 -0.80 -21.81 6.79
CA GLU A 91 -0.50 -22.57 5.57
C GLU A 91 -1.00 -21.83 4.33
N GLY A 92 -2.20 -21.23 4.40
CA GLY A 92 -2.78 -20.49 3.30
C GLY A 92 -2.03 -19.19 2.95
N MET A 93 -1.53 -18.47 3.96
CA MET A 93 -0.68 -17.28 3.77
C MET A 93 0.73 -17.64 3.31
N GLN A 94 1.32 -18.71 3.87
CA GLN A 94 2.63 -19.19 3.47
C GLN A 94 2.65 -19.56 1.98
N TRP A 95 1.56 -20.13 1.46
CA TRP A 95 1.41 -20.40 0.04
C TRP A 95 1.64 -19.17 -0.83
N TRP A 96 1.16 -17.98 -0.41
CA TRP A 96 1.36 -16.74 -1.16
C TRP A 96 2.82 -16.28 -1.13
N SER A 97 3.47 -16.34 0.04
CA SER A 97 4.90 -16.04 0.16
C SER A 97 5.74 -16.98 -0.71
N ASP A 98 5.49 -18.30 -0.65
CA ASP A 98 6.18 -19.29 -1.48
C ASP A 98 5.94 -19.06 -2.98
N THR A 99 4.71 -18.67 -3.37
CA THR A 99 4.36 -18.38 -4.76
C THR A 99 5.06 -17.12 -5.27
N LEU A 100 5.28 -16.12 -4.42
CA LEU A 100 6.07 -14.94 -4.74
C LEU A 100 7.55 -15.29 -4.97
N GLU A 101 8.14 -16.16 -4.14
CA GLU A 101 9.53 -16.62 -4.31
C GLU A 101 9.76 -17.25 -5.70
N LEU A 102 8.75 -17.95 -6.24
CA LEU A 102 8.81 -18.54 -7.59
C LEU A 102 8.84 -17.49 -8.71
N GLN A 103 8.44 -16.25 -8.45
CA GLN A 103 8.47 -15.17 -9.45
C GLN A 103 9.88 -14.59 -9.65
N ASN A 104 10.85 -14.91 -8.78
CA ASN A 104 12.22 -14.36 -8.82
C ASN A 104 12.27 -12.82 -8.82
N SER A 105 11.30 -12.17 -8.19
CA SER A 105 11.30 -10.71 -8.02
C SER A 105 12.22 -10.26 -6.89
N VAL A 106 12.54 -8.96 -6.83
CA VAL A 106 13.24 -8.34 -5.69
C VAL A 106 12.36 -8.12 -4.46
N HIS A 107 11.06 -8.38 -4.59
CA HIS A 107 10.06 -8.02 -3.59
C HIS A 107 9.88 -9.08 -2.51
N GLU A 108 9.43 -8.63 -1.34
CA GLU A 108 9.08 -9.49 -0.21
C GLU A 108 7.57 -9.47 0.04
N LEU A 109 7.05 -10.55 0.62
CA LEU A 109 5.69 -10.64 1.13
C LEU A 109 5.69 -11.39 2.45
N ASN A 110 5.44 -10.66 3.54
CA ASN A 110 5.50 -11.19 4.89
C ASN A 110 4.13 -11.08 5.56
N PHE A 111 3.62 -12.20 6.06
CA PHE A 111 2.39 -12.22 6.84
C PHE A 111 2.70 -12.26 8.34
N SER A 112 2.06 -11.33 9.06
CA SER A 112 1.97 -11.33 10.51
C SER A 112 0.53 -11.56 10.94
N TYR A 113 0.32 -12.01 12.18
CA TYR A 113 -0.98 -12.46 12.63
C TYR A 113 -1.35 -11.81 13.96
N ASP A 114 -2.58 -11.29 14.03
CA ASP A 114 -3.23 -10.96 15.30
C ASP A 114 -4.18 -12.10 15.68
N TRP A 115 -3.76 -12.88 16.68
CA TRP A 115 -4.53 -14.00 17.22
C TRP A 115 -5.43 -13.62 18.39
N THR A 116 -5.49 -12.35 18.78
CA THR A 116 -6.20 -11.90 19.99
C THR A 116 -7.63 -12.45 20.06
N TYR A 117 -8.36 -12.36 18.95
CA TYR A 117 -9.77 -12.77 18.85
C TYR A 117 -9.96 -14.25 18.44
N ALA A 118 -8.87 -14.98 18.23
CA ALA A 118 -8.87 -16.43 18.07
C ALA A 118 -8.46 -17.15 19.35
N ASP A 119 -7.56 -16.56 20.14
CA ASP A 119 -7.21 -17.04 21.48
C ASP A 119 -8.30 -16.74 22.51
N GLN A 120 -9.12 -15.72 22.25
CA GLN A 120 -10.33 -15.40 22.99
C GLN A 120 -11.47 -15.19 21.99
N PRO A 121 -12.16 -16.29 21.59
CA PRO A 121 -13.30 -16.20 20.71
C PRO A 121 -14.32 -15.15 21.17
N VAL A 122 -14.87 -14.42 20.21
CA VAL A 122 -15.81 -13.33 20.44
C VAL A 122 -17.19 -13.92 20.70
N ALA A 123 -17.70 -13.71 21.90
CA ALA A 123 -19.05 -14.12 22.27
C ALA A 123 -20.10 -13.35 21.44
N THR A 124 -21.10 -14.08 20.96
CA THR A 124 -22.27 -13.55 20.27
C THR A 124 -23.51 -14.33 20.70
N GLY A 125 -24.69 -13.70 20.64
CA GLY A 125 -25.95 -14.39 20.93
C GLY A 125 -26.39 -15.39 19.87
N TYR A 126 -25.80 -15.30 18.67
CA TYR A 126 -26.17 -16.07 17.50
C TYR A 126 -25.30 -17.32 17.34
N GLU A 127 -25.86 -18.35 16.69
CA GLU A 127 -25.13 -19.53 16.24
C GLU A 127 -24.85 -19.34 14.73
N PRO A 128 -23.68 -18.82 14.31
CA PRO A 128 -23.52 -18.30 12.96
C PRO A 128 -23.69 -19.35 11.87
N ILE A 129 -23.30 -20.61 12.12
CA ILE A 129 -23.44 -21.70 11.15
C ILE A 129 -24.91 -22.07 10.90
N ALA A 130 -25.74 -21.95 11.94
CA ALA A 130 -27.18 -22.22 11.87
C ALA A 130 -27.99 -21.11 11.19
N ARG A 131 -27.32 -20.05 10.70
CA ARG A 131 -27.93 -18.91 10.02
C ARG A 131 -27.55 -18.84 8.54
N PRO A 132 -28.40 -18.24 7.70
CA PRO A 132 -28.01 -17.84 6.35
C PRO A 132 -26.75 -16.96 6.36
N SER A 133 -25.87 -17.10 5.37
CA SER A 133 -24.64 -16.28 5.27
C SER A 133 -24.90 -14.77 5.32
N ASP A 134 -26.06 -14.34 4.85
CA ASP A 134 -26.42 -12.92 4.71
C ASP A 134 -26.69 -12.27 6.08
N ASP A 135 -26.92 -13.07 7.12
CA ASP A 135 -27.09 -12.64 8.50
C ASP A 135 -25.75 -12.29 9.19
N PHE A 136 -24.62 -12.30 8.47
CA PHE A 136 -23.29 -12.07 9.07
C PHE A 136 -23.16 -10.76 9.86
N THR A 137 -23.89 -9.74 9.44
CA THR A 137 -23.90 -8.43 10.12
C THR A 137 -24.46 -8.51 11.55
N LEU A 138 -25.29 -9.52 11.86
CA LEU A 138 -25.87 -9.70 13.20
C LEU A 138 -24.82 -9.99 14.27
N TRP A 139 -23.79 -10.76 13.93
CA TRP A 139 -22.78 -11.23 14.91
C TRP A 139 -21.42 -10.55 14.76
N ILE A 140 -21.05 -10.01 13.60
CA ILE A 140 -19.80 -9.22 13.51
C ILE A 140 -19.91 -7.91 14.31
N ASP A 141 -21.11 -7.36 14.51
CA ASP A 141 -21.28 -6.19 15.36
C ASP A 141 -20.82 -6.44 16.82
N ASP A 142 -20.95 -7.67 17.32
CA ASP A 142 -20.43 -8.07 18.62
C ASP A 142 -18.89 -8.06 18.64
N PHE A 143 -18.23 -8.44 17.53
CA PHE A 143 -16.79 -8.27 17.37
C PHE A 143 -16.38 -6.80 17.40
N PHE A 144 -17.08 -5.93 16.68
CA PHE A 144 -16.73 -4.51 16.71
C PHE A 144 -16.85 -3.91 18.12
N ALA A 145 -17.86 -4.34 18.90
CA ALA A 145 -17.99 -3.96 20.30
C ALA A 145 -16.82 -4.51 21.13
N ALA A 146 -16.48 -5.79 20.99
CA ALA A 146 -15.39 -6.44 21.72
C ALA A 146 -14.01 -5.84 21.39
N ALA A 147 -13.76 -5.51 20.13
CA ALA A 147 -12.52 -4.93 19.62
C ALA A 147 -12.39 -3.42 19.89
N ASN A 148 -13.46 -2.81 20.42
CA ASN A 148 -13.63 -1.36 20.50
C ASN A 148 -13.26 -0.70 19.16
N ALA A 149 -13.84 -1.24 18.09
CA ALA A 149 -13.61 -0.78 16.73
C ALA A 149 -14.17 0.65 16.56
N PRO A 150 -13.57 1.48 15.71
CA PRO A 150 -14.09 2.81 15.43
C PRO A 150 -15.56 2.81 15.02
N GLU A 151 -16.31 3.83 15.44
CA GLU A 151 -17.67 4.06 14.94
C GLU A 151 -17.63 4.42 13.45
N GLY A 152 -18.67 4.05 12.71
CA GLY A 152 -18.80 4.29 11.27
C GLY A 152 -20.25 4.16 10.84
N THR A 153 -20.55 4.64 9.64
CA THR A 153 -21.94 4.71 9.14
C THR A 153 -22.40 3.40 8.50
N ASP A 154 -21.45 2.58 8.03
CA ASP A 154 -21.70 1.23 7.58
C ASP A 154 -20.60 0.25 8.02
N PHE A 155 -20.84 -1.03 7.73
CA PHE A 155 -19.94 -2.13 8.05
C PHE A 155 -18.56 -1.96 7.41
N SER A 156 -18.52 -1.58 6.13
CA SER A 156 -17.31 -1.50 5.31
C SER A 156 -16.37 -0.43 5.85
N GLU A 157 -16.90 0.73 6.25
CA GLU A 157 -16.13 1.78 6.92
C GLU A 157 -15.54 1.29 8.24
N ARG A 158 -16.34 0.60 9.07
CA ARG A 158 -15.90 0.16 10.40
C ARG A 158 -14.79 -0.89 10.34
N ILE A 159 -14.89 -1.86 9.43
CA ILE A 159 -13.84 -2.89 9.28
C ILE A 159 -12.56 -2.30 8.69
N ARG A 160 -12.64 -1.34 7.74
CA ARG A 160 -11.47 -0.64 7.21
C ARG A 160 -10.78 0.18 8.29
N ALA A 161 -11.55 0.95 9.07
CA ALA A 161 -11.00 1.74 10.18
C ALA A 161 -10.37 0.85 11.27
N PHE A 162 -10.94 -0.32 11.55
CA PHE A 162 -10.31 -1.31 12.42
C PHE A 162 -9.00 -1.84 11.81
N ASN A 163 -9.00 -2.31 10.57
CA ASN A 163 -7.82 -2.86 9.90
C ASN A 163 -6.70 -1.80 9.80
N ASP A 164 -7.02 -0.54 9.49
CA ASP A 164 -6.07 0.57 9.49
C ASP A 164 -5.43 0.78 10.88
N ARG A 165 -6.25 0.80 11.93
CA ARG A 165 -5.75 0.87 13.31
C ARG A 165 -4.79 -0.29 13.61
N GLN A 166 -5.12 -1.50 13.16
CA GLN A 166 -4.31 -2.68 13.40
C GLN A 166 -2.98 -2.64 12.61
N ARG A 167 -2.97 -2.28 11.32
CA ARG A 167 -1.71 -2.16 10.56
C ARG A 167 -0.78 -1.10 11.15
N VAL A 168 -1.33 0.03 11.64
CA VAL A 168 -0.54 1.07 12.31
C VAL A 168 0.05 0.53 13.62
N ALA A 169 -0.75 -0.18 14.42
CA ALA A 169 -0.30 -0.74 15.69
C ALA A 169 0.77 -1.84 15.53
N HIS A 170 0.71 -2.61 14.43
CA HIS A 170 1.63 -3.70 14.13
C HIS A 170 2.75 -3.32 13.16
N GLN A 171 2.78 -2.06 12.70
CA GLN A 171 3.77 -1.55 11.76
C GLN A 171 3.81 -2.29 10.41
N THR A 172 2.65 -2.71 9.90
CA THR A 172 2.53 -3.36 8.58
C THR A 172 2.00 -2.37 7.54
N HIS A 173 2.24 -2.67 6.26
CA HIS A 173 1.72 -1.87 5.15
C HIS A 173 0.21 -2.07 4.97
N TRP A 174 -0.22 -3.32 5.11
CA TRP A 174 -1.58 -3.77 4.84
C TRP A 174 -2.17 -4.49 6.05
N ALA A 175 -3.50 -4.55 6.10
CA ALA A 175 -4.22 -5.40 7.02
C ALA A 175 -5.59 -5.83 6.47
N PHE A 176 -6.00 -7.05 6.83
CA PHE A 176 -7.38 -7.50 6.64
C PHE A 176 -7.81 -8.44 7.77
N THR A 177 -9.11 -8.69 7.86
CA THR A 177 -9.68 -9.56 8.89
C THR A 177 -10.25 -10.85 8.30
N ILE A 178 -10.08 -11.97 9.00
CA ILE A 178 -10.73 -13.24 8.70
C ILE A 178 -11.71 -13.54 9.82
N PHE A 179 -12.99 -13.73 9.48
CA PHE A 179 -13.97 -14.28 10.40
C PHE A 179 -14.14 -15.76 10.13
N VAL A 180 -13.98 -16.58 11.17
CA VAL A 180 -14.18 -18.02 11.06
C VAL A 180 -15.36 -18.42 11.92
N VAL A 181 -16.29 -19.12 11.28
CA VAL A 181 -17.51 -19.65 11.89
C VAL A 181 -17.28 -21.12 12.21
N ASP A 182 -17.56 -21.53 13.44
CA ASP A 182 -17.43 -22.94 13.78
C ASP A 182 -18.49 -23.78 13.07
N ALA A 183 -18.09 -24.94 12.60
CA ALA A 183 -18.90 -25.89 11.84
C ALA A 183 -18.43 -27.33 12.14
N ALA A 184 -17.76 -27.55 13.28
CA ALA A 184 -17.17 -28.83 13.63
C ALA A 184 -18.22 -29.93 13.83
N ASN A 185 -19.40 -29.59 14.33
CA ASN A 185 -20.53 -30.49 14.53
C ASN A 185 -21.64 -30.33 13.48
N ASP A 186 -21.44 -29.43 12.50
CA ASP A 186 -22.33 -29.24 11.36
C ASP A 186 -22.10 -30.32 10.27
N PRO A 187 -23.12 -31.16 9.95
CA PRO A 187 -22.92 -32.34 9.11
C PRO A 187 -22.50 -32.08 7.66
N ASP A 188 -22.83 -30.92 7.09
CA ASP A 188 -22.48 -30.57 5.71
C ASP A 188 -21.49 -29.40 5.60
N ASN A 189 -21.06 -28.84 6.75
CA ASN A 189 -20.13 -27.74 6.88
C ASN A 189 -20.62 -26.50 6.09
N ARG A 190 -21.91 -26.14 6.22
CA ARG A 190 -22.54 -25.07 5.46
C ARG A 190 -23.39 -24.16 6.31
N PHE A 191 -23.43 -22.88 5.93
CA PHE A 191 -24.44 -21.96 6.41
C PHE A 191 -25.84 -22.48 6.10
N ALA A 192 -26.82 -22.11 6.93
CA ALA A 192 -28.19 -22.51 6.72
C ALA A 192 -28.74 -22.02 5.35
N ASN A 193 -29.64 -22.82 4.79
CA ASN A 193 -30.26 -22.52 3.49
C ASN A 193 -30.96 -21.15 3.49
N GLY A 194 -30.88 -20.46 2.35
CA GLY A 194 -31.53 -19.18 2.12
C GLY A 194 -30.59 -17.98 2.07
N GLY A 195 -29.30 -18.18 2.38
CA GLY A 195 -28.25 -17.18 2.17
C GLY A 195 -27.64 -17.25 0.77
N THR A 196 -26.89 -16.22 0.42
CA THR A 196 -26.21 -16.09 -0.87
C THR A 196 -25.02 -17.05 -1.00
N PHE A 197 -24.34 -17.36 0.10
CA PHE A 197 -23.12 -18.15 0.12
C PHE A 197 -23.25 -19.36 1.03
N SER A 198 -22.66 -20.49 0.63
CA SER A 198 -22.82 -21.75 1.37
C SER A 198 -21.73 -21.98 2.42
N GLN A 199 -20.50 -21.47 2.25
CA GLN A 199 -19.36 -21.84 3.12
C GLN A 199 -18.34 -20.72 3.32
N SER A 200 -18.10 -19.90 2.30
CA SER A 200 -17.12 -18.80 2.35
C SER A 200 -17.59 -17.65 1.46
N PHE A 201 -17.19 -16.43 1.80
CA PHE A 201 -17.36 -15.25 0.96
C PHE A 201 -16.41 -14.14 1.39
N ALA A 202 -16.05 -13.25 0.45
CA ALA A 202 -15.12 -12.15 0.69
C ALA A 202 -15.71 -10.79 0.29
N TYR A 203 -15.36 -9.77 1.06
CA TYR A 203 -15.44 -8.38 0.67
C TYR A 203 -14.03 -7.90 0.33
N SER A 204 -13.76 -7.68 -0.96
CA SER A 204 -12.42 -7.43 -1.49
C SER A 204 -11.75 -6.16 -1.00
N GLY A 205 -10.43 -6.08 -1.21
CA GLY A 205 -9.64 -4.85 -1.01
C GLY A 205 -9.36 -4.57 0.46
N GLY A 206 -8.86 -5.56 1.19
CA GLY A 206 -8.39 -5.38 2.56
C GLY A 206 -9.49 -5.24 3.63
N ARG A 207 -10.73 -5.63 3.32
CA ARG A 207 -11.83 -5.63 4.30
C ARG A 207 -11.80 -6.91 5.10
N PHE A 208 -12.52 -7.93 4.62
CA PHE A 208 -12.58 -9.21 5.31
C PHE A 208 -13.11 -10.31 4.41
N PHE A 209 -12.88 -11.54 4.82
CA PHE A 209 -13.67 -12.68 4.36
C PHE A 209 -14.18 -13.50 5.53
N VAL A 210 -15.26 -14.23 5.28
CA VAL A 210 -15.86 -15.18 6.21
C VAL A 210 -15.66 -16.58 5.65
N THR A 211 -15.33 -17.54 6.51
CA THR A 211 -15.25 -18.95 6.12
C THR A 211 -15.66 -19.85 7.28
N THR A 212 -16.20 -21.03 6.98
CA THR A 212 -16.41 -22.05 8.00
C THR A 212 -15.10 -22.71 8.44
N SER A 213 -15.05 -23.19 9.68
CA SER A 213 -13.85 -23.69 10.35
C SER A 213 -13.25 -24.89 9.63
N GLU A 214 -14.09 -25.74 9.02
CA GLU A 214 -13.68 -26.99 8.37
C GLU A 214 -13.20 -26.88 6.92
N ARG A 215 -13.15 -25.66 6.36
CA ARG A 215 -12.57 -25.42 5.03
C ARG A 215 -11.06 -25.65 5.02
N PRO A 216 -10.47 -26.20 3.94
CA PRO A 216 -9.03 -26.44 3.84
C PRO A 216 -8.23 -25.14 3.65
N ALA A 217 -6.91 -25.19 3.88
CA ALA A 217 -6.01 -24.05 3.69
C ALA A 217 -6.11 -23.44 2.27
N SER A 218 -6.36 -24.25 1.23
CA SER A 218 -6.56 -23.78 -0.14
C SER A 218 -7.73 -22.80 -0.29
N SER A 219 -8.76 -22.92 0.54
CA SER A 219 -9.86 -21.95 0.59
C SER A 219 -9.42 -20.63 1.20
N TYR A 220 -8.67 -20.66 2.31
CA TYR A 220 -8.10 -19.44 2.89
C TYR A 220 -7.18 -18.72 1.90
N THR A 221 -6.35 -19.46 1.15
CA THR A 221 -5.51 -18.91 0.09
C THR A 221 -6.33 -18.23 -1.00
N HIS A 222 -7.39 -18.90 -1.49
CA HIS A 222 -8.30 -18.35 -2.50
C HIS A 222 -8.94 -17.03 -2.03
N GLU A 223 -9.56 -17.02 -0.84
CA GLU A 223 -10.21 -15.82 -0.30
C GLU A 223 -9.22 -14.67 -0.04
N THR A 224 -7.96 -14.99 0.29
CA THR A 224 -6.90 -14.00 0.44
C THR A 224 -6.59 -13.27 -0.86
N GLY A 225 -6.74 -13.94 -2.02
CA GLY A 225 -6.62 -13.28 -3.33
C GLY A 225 -7.60 -12.11 -3.48
N HIS A 226 -8.84 -12.27 -2.99
CA HIS A 226 -9.83 -11.20 -3.01
C HIS A 226 -9.46 -10.01 -2.12
N MET A 227 -8.71 -10.23 -1.03
CA MET A 227 -8.23 -9.12 -0.20
C MET A 227 -7.34 -8.17 -0.99
N PHE A 228 -6.75 -8.62 -2.10
CA PHE A 228 -5.97 -7.81 -3.02
C PHE A 228 -6.62 -7.77 -4.41
N TRP A 229 -7.95 -7.68 -4.45
CA TRP A 229 -8.76 -7.40 -5.64
C TRP A 229 -8.82 -8.48 -6.71
N ALA A 230 -8.15 -9.63 -6.55
CA ALA A 230 -8.36 -10.75 -7.47
C ALA A 230 -9.84 -11.14 -7.51
N VAL A 231 -10.29 -11.65 -8.65
CA VAL A 231 -11.68 -12.09 -8.83
C VAL A 231 -11.74 -13.57 -9.16
N ASP A 232 -12.92 -14.16 -8.94
CA ASP A 232 -13.18 -15.54 -9.30
C ASP A 232 -13.07 -15.79 -10.80
N GLU A 233 -12.44 -16.91 -11.13
CA GLU A 233 -12.21 -17.38 -12.50
C GLU A 233 -13.04 -18.63 -12.84
N TYR A 234 -13.69 -19.26 -11.86
CA TYR A 234 -14.54 -20.43 -12.05
C TYR A 234 -15.90 -20.08 -12.67
N ALA A 235 -16.67 -21.10 -13.06
CA ALA A 235 -18.01 -20.94 -13.63
C ALA A 235 -19.01 -20.35 -12.61
N GLY A 236 -19.65 -19.23 -12.96
CA GLY A 236 -20.46 -18.44 -12.02
C GLY A 236 -19.66 -17.39 -11.25
N GLY A 237 -18.34 -17.30 -11.47
CA GLY A 237 -17.47 -16.21 -10.99
C GLY A 237 -17.61 -14.94 -11.84
N LYS A 238 -16.60 -14.06 -11.79
CA LYS A 238 -16.61 -12.84 -12.61
C LYS A 238 -16.28 -13.15 -14.08
N PRO A 239 -16.97 -12.55 -15.06
CA PRO A 239 -16.79 -12.89 -16.47
C PRO A 239 -15.45 -12.41 -17.02
N TYR A 240 -15.08 -12.92 -18.19
CA TYR A 240 -13.86 -12.58 -18.94
C TYR A 240 -13.65 -11.07 -19.15
N THR A 241 -14.72 -10.29 -19.21
CA THR A 241 -14.67 -8.83 -19.40
C THR A 241 -14.50 -8.04 -18.10
N ALA A 242 -14.60 -8.70 -16.94
CA ALA A 242 -14.41 -8.06 -15.65
C ALA A 242 -12.97 -7.57 -15.51
N ARG A 243 -12.78 -6.46 -14.77
CA ARG A 243 -11.48 -5.85 -14.52
C ARG A 243 -11.36 -5.43 -13.06
N ARG A 244 -10.18 -5.59 -12.47
CA ARG A 244 -9.87 -5.26 -11.07
C ARG A 244 -8.37 -5.03 -10.85
N GLY A 245 -8.02 -4.61 -9.64
CA GLY A 245 -6.64 -4.45 -9.20
C GLY A 245 -6.02 -3.15 -9.67
N TYR A 246 -4.82 -2.87 -9.17
CA TYR A 246 -4.13 -1.59 -9.35
C TYR A 246 -3.99 -1.16 -10.82
N TYR A 247 -3.78 -2.12 -11.72
CA TYR A 247 -3.65 -1.88 -13.17
C TYR A 247 -4.97 -1.92 -13.94
N ASN A 248 -6.10 -2.14 -13.26
CA ASN A 248 -7.38 -2.48 -13.87
C ASN A 248 -7.26 -3.68 -14.83
N SER A 249 -6.58 -4.74 -14.40
CA SER A 249 -6.30 -5.92 -15.22
C SER A 249 -7.57 -6.71 -15.50
N GLN A 250 -7.66 -7.28 -16.70
CA GLN A 250 -8.82 -8.03 -17.15
C GLN A 250 -8.77 -9.49 -16.69
N ASN A 251 -9.92 -10.08 -16.38
CA ASN A 251 -10.03 -11.48 -15.96
C ASN A 251 -9.89 -12.48 -17.13
N THR A 252 -8.71 -12.52 -17.76
CA THR A 252 -8.51 -13.31 -18.99
C THR A 252 -8.58 -14.83 -18.77
N ASN A 253 -8.43 -15.31 -17.53
CA ASN A 253 -8.55 -16.73 -17.18
C ASN A 253 -9.97 -17.16 -16.74
N ALA A 254 -10.96 -16.24 -16.77
CA ALA A 254 -12.34 -16.56 -16.43
C ALA A 254 -12.91 -17.74 -17.24
N THR A 255 -13.80 -18.51 -16.64
CA THR A 255 -14.61 -19.51 -17.33
C THR A 255 -15.70 -18.83 -18.17
N ASP A 256 -16.38 -17.86 -17.55
CA ASP A 256 -17.58 -17.27 -18.12
C ASP A 256 -17.26 -16.19 -19.16
N GLY A 257 -17.78 -16.35 -20.38
CA GLY A 257 -17.59 -15.38 -21.46
C GLY A 257 -16.20 -15.38 -22.09
N ASN A 258 -15.33 -16.34 -21.75
CA ASN A 258 -13.99 -16.43 -22.33
C ASN A 258 -14.04 -16.86 -23.80
N PRO A 259 -13.47 -16.07 -24.73
CA PRO A 259 -13.51 -16.38 -26.16
C PRO A 259 -12.61 -17.56 -26.55
N ASP A 260 -11.63 -17.93 -25.72
CA ASP A 260 -10.75 -19.07 -25.93
C ASP A 260 -10.60 -19.89 -24.64
N PRO A 261 -11.51 -20.84 -24.36
CA PRO A 261 -11.42 -21.70 -23.19
C PRO A 261 -10.14 -22.53 -23.11
N SER A 262 -9.41 -22.73 -24.22
CA SER A 262 -8.15 -23.48 -24.24
C SER A 262 -6.95 -22.67 -23.76
N SER A 263 -7.08 -21.34 -23.68
CA SER A 263 -6.06 -20.44 -23.14
C SER A 263 -6.01 -20.43 -21.61
N ARG A 264 -7.03 -21.00 -20.95
CA ARG A 264 -7.14 -21.02 -19.50
C ARG A 264 -6.11 -21.95 -18.86
N VAL A 265 -5.65 -21.56 -17.68
CA VAL A 265 -4.66 -22.27 -16.87
C VAL A 265 -5.23 -22.54 -15.48
N THR A 266 -4.69 -23.57 -14.82
CA THR A 266 -4.94 -23.82 -13.40
C THR A 266 -4.56 -22.57 -12.60
N SER A 267 -5.45 -22.16 -11.70
CA SER A 267 -5.29 -20.95 -10.92
C SER A 267 -5.96 -21.11 -9.57
N ILE A 268 -5.37 -20.54 -8.52
CA ILE A 268 -5.98 -20.51 -7.20
C ILE A 268 -7.36 -19.83 -7.22
N MET A 269 -7.61 -18.91 -8.15
CA MET A 269 -8.90 -18.23 -8.33
C MET A 269 -9.95 -19.03 -9.14
N ASP A 270 -9.59 -20.20 -9.67
CA ASP A 270 -10.49 -21.08 -10.46
C ASP A 270 -10.69 -22.44 -9.79
N SER A 271 -9.59 -23.15 -9.54
CA SER A 271 -9.57 -24.55 -9.10
C SER A 271 -8.68 -24.71 -7.87
N HIS A 272 -9.06 -24.02 -6.79
CA HIS A 272 -8.21 -23.81 -5.61
C HIS A 272 -7.60 -25.08 -5.02
N GLU A 273 -8.31 -26.22 -4.98
CA GLU A 273 -7.77 -27.47 -4.45
C GLU A 273 -6.60 -28.02 -5.27
N ILE A 274 -6.69 -27.95 -6.60
CA ILE A 274 -5.64 -28.42 -7.51
C ILE A 274 -4.50 -27.41 -7.53
N ALA A 275 -4.84 -26.13 -7.67
CA ALA A 275 -3.89 -25.03 -7.78
C ALA A 275 -2.99 -24.90 -6.54
N PHE A 276 -3.54 -25.16 -5.36
CA PHE A 276 -2.82 -25.10 -4.09
C PHE A 276 -1.60 -26.04 -4.09
N GLY A 277 -1.77 -27.30 -4.51
CA GLY A 277 -0.69 -28.29 -4.51
C GLY A 277 0.44 -28.01 -5.53
N THR A 278 0.24 -27.07 -6.45
CA THR A 278 1.19 -26.75 -7.53
C THR A 278 1.65 -25.29 -7.52
N HIS A 279 1.27 -24.50 -6.51
CA HIS A 279 1.49 -23.05 -6.49
C HIS A 279 1.03 -22.35 -7.78
N ALA A 280 -0.12 -22.78 -8.33
CA ALA A 280 -0.60 -22.30 -9.61
C ALA A 280 -1.51 -21.07 -9.45
N ILE A 281 -1.22 -20.02 -10.21
CA ILE A 281 -2.01 -18.81 -10.32
C ILE A 281 -1.96 -18.31 -11.77
N SER A 282 -3.08 -17.79 -12.28
CA SER A 282 -3.13 -17.23 -13.63
C SER A 282 -2.38 -15.90 -13.72
N THR A 283 -1.95 -15.52 -14.92
CA THR A 283 -1.37 -14.18 -15.15
C THR A 283 -2.37 -13.08 -14.80
N SER A 284 -3.65 -13.21 -15.14
CA SER A 284 -4.66 -12.20 -14.80
C SER A 284 -4.80 -11.99 -13.30
N ALA A 285 -4.81 -13.08 -12.51
CA ALA A 285 -4.89 -12.99 -11.06
C ALA A 285 -3.63 -12.37 -10.45
N MET A 286 -2.43 -12.75 -10.94
CA MET A 286 -1.16 -12.12 -10.53
C MET A 286 -1.17 -10.61 -10.78
N GLU A 287 -1.58 -10.18 -11.98
CA GLU A 287 -1.66 -8.75 -12.27
C GLU A 287 -2.68 -8.03 -11.37
N MET A 288 -3.83 -8.64 -11.09
CA MET A 288 -4.85 -8.03 -10.22
C MET A 288 -4.35 -7.79 -8.79
N ILE A 289 -3.55 -8.71 -8.24
CA ILE A 289 -2.93 -8.55 -6.92
C ILE A 289 -1.67 -7.68 -6.95
N GLY A 290 -1.30 -7.10 -8.10
CA GLY A 290 -0.18 -6.17 -8.25
C GLY A 290 1.11 -6.78 -8.78
N TRP A 291 1.16 -8.09 -9.05
CA TRP A 291 2.36 -8.79 -9.55
C TRP A 291 2.41 -8.75 -11.08
N LYS A 292 2.77 -7.58 -11.60
CA LYS A 292 3.00 -7.37 -13.02
C LYS A 292 4.37 -6.76 -13.19
N ASP A 293 5.21 -7.38 -14.00
CA ASP A 293 6.54 -6.90 -14.38
C ASP A 293 6.55 -6.78 -15.90
N SER A 294 6.34 -5.56 -16.40
CA SER A 294 6.14 -5.32 -17.83
C SER A 294 7.44 -5.38 -18.63
N ASP A 295 8.57 -5.00 -18.04
CA ASP A 295 9.87 -4.92 -18.73
C ASP A 295 10.86 -6.04 -18.35
N HIS A 296 10.44 -6.93 -17.45
CA HIS A 296 11.10 -8.17 -17.03
C HIS A 296 12.44 -7.93 -16.33
N ASP A 297 12.52 -6.85 -15.54
CA ASP A 297 13.71 -6.51 -14.77
C ASP A 297 13.71 -7.11 -13.35
N GLY A 298 12.61 -7.75 -12.95
CA GLY A 298 12.43 -8.35 -11.63
C GLY A 298 11.74 -7.42 -10.61
N ILE A 299 11.28 -6.24 -11.04
CA ILE A 299 10.56 -5.27 -10.22
C ILE A 299 9.13 -5.14 -10.75
N PHE A 300 8.13 -5.42 -9.92
CA PHE A 300 6.74 -5.18 -10.31
C PHE A 300 6.42 -3.69 -10.53
N ASP A 301 5.64 -3.40 -11.58
CA ASP A 301 5.28 -2.08 -12.11
C ASP A 301 4.76 -1.12 -11.01
N VAL A 302 3.97 -1.60 -10.04
CA VAL A 302 3.49 -0.79 -8.91
C VAL A 302 4.61 -0.17 -8.06
N LEU A 303 5.79 -0.79 -8.08
CA LEU A 303 6.99 -0.37 -7.34
C LEU A 303 8.17 -0.02 -8.26
N ASP A 304 8.01 -0.14 -9.57
CA ASP A 304 8.99 0.33 -10.56
C ASP A 304 8.62 1.72 -11.09
N VAL A 305 8.65 2.70 -10.19
CA VAL A 305 8.37 4.10 -10.55
C VAL A 305 9.56 4.97 -10.15
N PRO A 306 10.20 5.67 -11.11
CA PRO A 306 11.30 6.55 -10.81
C PRO A 306 10.97 7.50 -9.67
N HIS A 307 11.88 7.59 -8.70
CA HIS A 307 11.75 8.51 -7.59
C HIS A 307 11.86 9.96 -8.06
N ILE A 308 11.44 10.89 -7.21
CA ILE A 308 11.52 12.31 -7.48
C ILE A 308 12.65 12.88 -6.64
N LEU A 309 13.62 13.52 -7.29
CA LEU A 309 14.65 14.34 -6.68
C LEU A 309 14.52 15.75 -7.23
N ALA A 310 14.22 16.71 -6.35
CA ALA A 310 14.14 18.12 -6.67
C ALA A 310 15.12 18.90 -5.80
N GLY A 311 15.71 19.97 -6.34
CA GLY A 311 16.70 20.78 -5.63
C GLY A 311 17.80 21.24 -6.56
N GLY A 312 18.88 21.73 -5.96
CA GLY A 312 20.06 22.17 -6.69
C GLY A 312 21.17 22.50 -5.72
N GLY A 313 22.41 22.40 -6.18
CA GLY A 313 23.57 22.71 -5.38
C GLY A 313 24.34 23.94 -5.85
N THR A 314 25.25 24.37 -4.99
CA THR A 314 26.14 25.50 -5.22
C THR A 314 27.56 25.07 -4.94
N TYR A 315 28.49 25.44 -5.83
CA TYR A 315 29.91 25.16 -5.66
C TYR A 315 30.64 26.40 -5.14
N ASP A 316 31.31 26.25 -4.00
CA ASP A 316 32.24 27.24 -3.48
C ASP A 316 33.66 26.90 -3.95
N ALA A 317 34.14 27.64 -4.95
CA ALA A 317 35.49 27.45 -5.49
C ALA A 317 36.62 27.83 -4.51
N ALA A 318 36.36 28.65 -3.50
CA ALA A 318 37.35 29.01 -2.49
C ALA A 318 37.51 27.90 -1.44
N ALA A 319 36.41 27.25 -1.06
CA ALA A 319 36.41 26.09 -0.18
C ALA A 319 36.74 24.78 -0.91
N GLY A 320 36.42 24.68 -2.21
CA GLY A 320 36.46 23.43 -2.96
C GLY A 320 35.30 22.50 -2.60
N GLU A 321 34.17 23.05 -2.16
CA GLU A 321 33.03 22.28 -1.63
C GLU A 321 31.77 22.53 -2.46
N TYR A 322 30.97 21.48 -2.66
CA TYR A 322 29.64 21.56 -3.26
C TYR A 322 28.59 21.30 -2.19
N ALA A 323 27.66 22.24 -2.02
CA ALA A 323 26.55 22.14 -1.09
C ALA A 323 25.23 21.96 -1.86
N PHE A 324 24.48 20.91 -1.54
CA PHE A 324 23.18 20.60 -2.13
C PHE A 324 22.07 20.80 -1.11
N ASP A 325 20.94 21.34 -1.57
CA ASP A 325 19.71 21.47 -0.81
C ASP A 325 18.51 21.12 -1.72
N GLY A 326 17.68 20.19 -1.26
CA GLY A 326 16.56 19.66 -2.03
C GLY A 326 15.61 18.76 -1.25
N LEU A 327 14.78 18.03 -2.00
CA LEU A 327 13.76 17.11 -1.52
C LEU A 327 13.83 15.82 -2.33
N VAL A 328 13.72 14.69 -1.65
CA VAL A 328 13.47 13.39 -2.28
C VAL A 328 12.09 12.88 -1.93
N GLN A 329 11.48 12.16 -2.86
CA GLN A 329 10.20 11.49 -2.68
C GLN A 329 10.15 10.21 -3.52
N VAL A 330 9.48 9.17 -3.03
CA VAL A 330 9.16 8.00 -3.85
C VAL A 330 8.23 8.37 -5.00
N GLY A 331 8.42 7.69 -6.14
CA GLY A 331 7.53 7.77 -7.29
C GLY A 331 6.23 7.01 -7.01
N LEU A 332 5.15 7.42 -7.66
CA LEU A 332 3.83 6.81 -7.53
C LEU A 332 3.28 6.41 -8.89
N LEU A 333 2.77 5.18 -9.01
CA LEU A 333 2.03 4.73 -10.18
C LEU A 333 0.56 5.10 -10.02
N THR A 334 -0.07 5.57 -11.09
CA THR A 334 -1.51 5.85 -11.07
C THR A 334 -2.32 4.58 -10.81
N ASN A 335 -3.15 4.59 -9.78
CA ASN A 335 -4.07 3.49 -9.49
C ASN A 335 -5.28 3.56 -10.43
N LEU A 336 -5.42 2.55 -11.29
CA LEU A 336 -6.47 2.45 -12.29
C LEU A 336 -7.64 1.55 -11.83
N ASN A 337 -7.59 1.03 -10.61
CA ASN A 337 -8.59 0.08 -10.13
C ASN A 337 -9.99 0.64 -10.29
N SER A 338 -10.86 -0.15 -10.93
CA SER A 338 -12.27 0.24 -11.15
C SER A 338 -13.14 0.09 -9.90
N SER A 339 -12.54 -0.27 -8.78
CA SER A 339 -13.16 -0.42 -7.46
C SER A 339 -12.17 0.02 -6.39
N GLY A 340 -12.66 0.48 -5.23
CA GLY A 340 -11.81 1.08 -4.20
C GLY A 340 -11.65 2.60 -4.36
N THR A 341 -10.63 3.15 -3.72
CA THR A 341 -10.41 4.60 -3.61
C THR A 341 -9.72 5.20 -4.84
N GLY A 342 -8.91 4.41 -5.55
CA GLY A 342 -8.08 4.86 -6.66
C GLY A 342 -6.91 5.76 -6.22
N HIS A 343 -6.43 5.66 -4.98
CA HIS A 343 -5.25 6.40 -4.53
C HIS A 343 -3.96 5.79 -5.09
N ASP A 344 -3.05 6.68 -5.49
CA ASP A 344 -1.71 6.33 -5.94
C ASP A 344 -0.82 6.04 -4.72
N ILE A 345 -0.32 4.82 -4.60
CA ILE A 345 0.32 4.30 -3.40
C ILE A 345 1.67 3.65 -3.72
N SER A 346 2.64 3.81 -2.82
CA SER A 346 3.91 3.07 -2.86
C SER A 346 4.33 2.61 -1.47
N ILE A 347 4.96 1.42 -1.43
CA ILE A 347 5.66 0.91 -0.23
C ILE A 347 7.18 1.08 -0.31
N ASN A 348 7.72 1.61 -1.42
CA ASN A 348 9.17 1.85 -1.54
C ASN A 348 9.67 2.85 -0.49
N ARG A 349 10.99 2.92 -0.33
CA ARG A 349 11.65 4.00 0.41
C ARG A 349 12.79 4.54 -0.43
N VAL A 350 13.07 5.83 -0.27
CA VAL A 350 14.35 6.37 -0.70
C VAL A 350 15.39 5.97 0.35
N ASP A 351 16.23 5.01 0.03
CA ASP A 351 17.24 4.51 0.96
C ASP A 351 18.44 5.44 1.04
N VAL A 352 18.95 5.87 -0.11
CA VAL A 352 20.17 6.68 -0.20
C VAL A 352 20.08 7.78 -1.26
N VAL A 353 20.82 8.85 -1.01
CA VAL A 353 21.15 9.86 -2.01
C VAL A 353 22.63 9.73 -2.33
N GLN A 354 22.96 9.75 -3.62
CA GLN A 354 24.29 9.58 -4.13
C GLN A 354 24.71 10.79 -4.96
N VAL A 355 26.00 11.09 -4.92
CA VAL A 355 26.66 12.09 -5.78
C VAL A 355 27.77 11.43 -6.60
N ARG A 356 28.06 11.93 -7.79
CA ARG A 356 29.29 11.62 -8.52
C ARG A 356 29.84 12.85 -9.24
N PHE A 357 31.12 12.79 -9.59
CA PHE A 357 31.85 13.87 -10.24
C PHE A 357 32.32 13.45 -11.62
N ASN A 358 32.01 14.22 -12.67
CA ASN A 358 32.40 13.95 -14.06
C ASN A 358 32.12 12.49 -14.51
N GLY A 359 31.00 11.90 -14.08
CA GLY A 359 30.63 10.52 -14.42
C GLY A 359 31.45 9.42 -13.72
N ALA A 360 32.19 9.75 -12.66
CA ALA A 360 32.90 8.78 -11.83
C ALA A 360 31.95 7.88 -11.01
N GLU A 361 32.52 7.06 -10.12
CA GLU A 361 31.78 6.20 -9.20
C GLU A 361 30.85 7.01 -8.28
N TRP A 362 29.69 6.43 -7.96
CA TRP A 362 28.72 7.02 -7.05
C TRP A 362 29.17 6.96 -5.59
N ILE A 363 28.92 8.03 -4.85
CA ILE A 363 29.27 8.20 -3.44
C ILE A 363 27.98 8.47 -2.67
N ASN A 364 27.69 7.69 -1.63
CA ASN A 364 26.54 7.93 -0.75
C ASN A 364 26.79 9.19 0.09
N VAL A 365 25.86 10.14 0.05
CA VAL A 365 25.93 11.43 0.77
C VAL A 365 24.81 11.60 1.80
N ALA A 366 23.69 10.90 1.63
CA ALA A 366 22.63 10.82 2.63
C ALA A 366 21.96 9.44 2.61
N ALA A 367 21.34 9.06 3.73
CA ALA A 367 20.58 7.82 3.86
C ALA A 367 19.24 8.10 4.57
N PRO A 368 18.27 8.75 3.90
CA PRO A 368 17.04 9.21 4.56
C PRO A 368 16.14 8.06 5.02
N PHE A 369 16.13 6.92 4.33
CA PHE A 369 15.25 5.77 4.60
C PHE A 369 13.79 6.20 4.82
N ALA A 370 13.25 6.98 3.88
CA ALA A 370 11.96 7.64 4.01
C ALA A 370 11.19 7.64 2.69
N TYR A 371 9.86 7.74 2.77
CA TYR A 371 9.03 8.00 1.59
C TYR A 371 9.30 9.36 0.98
N GLN A 372 9.56 10.35 1.84
CA GLN A 372 9.86 11.72 1.46
C GLN A 372 10.76 12.32 2.54
N ALA A 373 11.78 13.07 2.14
CA ALA A 373 12.65 13.77 3.08
C ALA A 373 13.30 14.99 2.43
N PRO A 374 13.48 16.11 3.18
CA PRO A 374 14.43 17.13 2.76
C PRO A 374 15.85 16.55 2.81
N ILE A 375 16.68 16.94 1.86
CA ILE A 375 18.07 16.49 1.73
C ILE A 375 18.97 17.70 1.68
N GLN A 376 19.96 17.70 2.57
CA GLN A 376 21.01 18.69 2.60
C GLN A 376 22.34 17.99 2.83
N PHE A 377 23.34 18.27 1.99
CA PHE A 377 24.69 17.74 2.18
C PHE A 377 25.74 18.69 1.60
N THR A 378 26.97 18.55 2.08
CA THR A 378 28.16 19.21 1.53
C THR A 378 29.23 18.17 1.27
N VAL A 379 29.93 18.28 0.14
CA VAL A 379 30.96 17.33 -0.28
C VAL A 379 32.15 18.06 -0.90
N ASP A 380 33.36 17.59 -0.60
CA ASP A 380 34.59 18.05 -1.24
C ASP A 380 34.57 17.69 -2.74
N VAL A 381 34.82 18.67 -3.59
CA VAL A 381 34.84 18.50 -5.05
C VAL A 381 36.28 18.27 -5.52
N PRO A 382 36.57 17.15 -6.21
CA PRO A 382 37.89 16.91 -6.77
C PRO A 382 38.31 18.02 -7.76
N VAL A 383 39.58 18.41 -7.73
CA VAL A 383 40.14 19.40 -8.66
C VAL A 383 39.92 18.96 -10.11
N GLY A 384 39.41 19.87 -10.94
CA GLY A 384 39.10 19.58 -12.35
C GLY A 384 37.72 18.95 -12.58
N THR A 385 36.88 18.87 -11.55
CA THR A 385 35.46 18.57 -11.72
C THR A 385 34.79 19.72 -12.46
N THR A 386 34.02 19.39 -13.49
CA THR A 386 33.19 20.34 -14.25
C THR A 386 31.71 20.08 -14.02
N GLN A 387 31.36 18.86 -13.57
CA GLN A 387 30.00 18.38 -13.43
C GLN A 387 29.82 17.59 -12.13
N VAL A 388 28.74 17.88 -11.41
CA VAL A 388 28.25 17.13 -10.25
C VAL A 388 26.91 16.52 -10.61
N ASP A 389 26.76 15.21 -10.48
CA ASP A 389 25.47 14.54 -10.64
C ASP A 389 24.95 14.07 -9.29
N VAL A 390 23.66 14.22 -9.05
CA VAL A 390 22.96 13.76 -7.84
C VAL A 390 21.78 12.87 -8.23
N ARG A 391 21.60 11.76 -7.52
CA ARG A 391 20.41 10.90 -7.64
C ARG A 391 20.00 10.32 -6.29
N ALA A 392 18.74 9.93 -6.18
CA ALA A 392 18.23 9.10 -5.10
C ALA A 392 18.05 7.65 -5.59
N LEU A 393 18.08 6.69 -4.67
CA LEU A 393 18.06 5.26 -4.96
C LEU A 393 17.37 4.49 -3.82
N ASP A 394 16.52 3.54 -4.18
CA ASP A 394 16.12 2.40 -3.36
C ASP A 394 17.14 1.26 -3.58
N LEU A 395 17.78 0.79 -2.51
CA LEU A 395 18.83 -0.22 -2.58
C LEU A 395 18.29 -1.63 -2.79
N THR A 396 17.04 -1.88 -2.41
CA THR A 396 16.39 -3.18 -2.56
C THR A 396 15.95 -3.37 -4.00
N SER A 397 15.19 -2.42 -4.53
CA SER A 397 14.66 -2.51 -5.89
C SER A 397 15.66 -2.08 -6.95
N GLY A 398 16.55 -1.13 -6.63
CA GLY A 398 17.43 -0.51 -7.62
C GLY A 398 16.79 0.69 -8.34
N VAL A 399 15.54 1.00 -8.03
CA VAL A 399 14.82 2.15 -8.61
C VAL A 399 15.51 3.45 -8.23
N VAL A 400 15.76 4.29 -9.23
CA VAL A 400 16.45 5.58 -9.08
C VAL A 400 15.51 6.76 -9.31
N SER A 401 15.89 7.92 -8.78
CA SER A 401 15.25 9.17 -9.17
C SER A 401 15.66 9.64 -10.57
N ASN A 402 15.03 10.72 -11.02
CA ASN A 402 15.63 11.59 -12.03
C ASN A 402 17.05 12.02 -11.60
N LEU A 403 17.92 12.22 -12.60
CA LEU A 403 19.28 12.70 -12.41
C LEU A 403 19.26 14.24 -12.36
N LEU A 404 19.82 14.82 -11.29
CA LEU A 404 20.17 16.24 -11.27
C LEU A 404 21.64 16.39 -11.64
N THR A 405 21.95 17.39 -12.46
CA THR A 405 23.29 17.64 -12.97
C THR A 405 23.61 19.13 -12.86
N ASP A 406 24.59 19.46 -12.04
CA ASP A 406 25.06 20.83 -11.82
C ASP A 406 26.46 21.03 -12.40
N ALA A 407 26.71 22.21 -12.98
CA ALA A 407 28.02 22.60 -13.46
C ALA A 407 28.85 23.29 -12.36
N VAL A 408 30.10 22.84 -12.17
CA VAL A 408 31.04 23.42 -11.18
C VAL A 408 31.63 24.75 -11.66
N ASP A 409 31.61 25.01 -12.97
CA ASP A 409 32.15 26.20 -13.64
C ASP A 409 31.06 27.22 -14.05
N ALA A 410 29.83 27.11 -13.52
CA ALA A 410 28.83 28.14 -13.72
C ALA A 410 29.39 29.46 -13.17
N HIS A 411 29.47 30.48 -14.04
CA HIS A 411 29.75 31.85 -13.57
C HIS A 411 28.82 32.14 -12.40
N PRO A 412 29.26 32.90 -11.36
CA PRO A 412 28.41 33.18 -10.20
C PRO A 412 27.03 33.57 -10.71
N PRO A 413 25.95 32.89 -10.29
CA PRO A 413 24.66 32.94 -10.96
C PRO A 413 24.08 34.33 -10.77
N VAL A 414 24.41 35.22 -11.71
CA VAL A 414 24.07 36.64 -11.64
C VAL A 414 22.55 36.88 -11.77
N TRP A 415 21.83 35.84 -12.19
CA TRP A 415 20.37 35.76 -12.28
C TRP A 415 19.71 34.99 -11.14
N GLN A 416 20.48 34.50 -10.17
CA GLN A 416 19.95 33.90 -8.95
C GLN A 416 20.04 34.93 -7.82
N ASN A 417 18.99 35.01 -6.99
CA ASN A 417 19.02 35.89 -5.84
C ASN A 417 20.08 35.36 -4.84
N PRO A 418 21.10 36.17 -4.49
CA PRO A 418 22.20 35.72 -3.64
C PRO A 418 21.82 35.59 -2.15
N VAL A 419 20.68 36.15 -1.73
CA VAL A 419 20.19 36.11 -0.35
C VAL A 419 19.23 34.94 -0.16
N ASN A 420 18.29 34.77 -1.08
CA ASN A 420 17.31 33.69 -1.06
C ASN A 420 16.94 33.35 -2.51
N ARG A 421 17.46 32.24 -3.04
CA ARG A 421 17.29 31.83 -4.43
C ARG A 421 15.82 31.70 -4.89
N TRP A 422 14.88 31.57 -3.96
CA TRP A 422 13.44 31.48 -4.24
C TRP A 422 12.71 32.83 -4.30
N ASP A 423 13.34 33.89 -3.79
CA ASP A 423 12.83 35.26 -3.80
C ASP A 423 13.25 35.94 -5.12
N VAL A 424 12.51 35.64 -6.18
CA VAL A 424 12.79 36.06 -7.56
C VAL A 424 12.69 37.58 -7.68
N ASN A 425 11.71 38.21 -7.02
CA ASN A 425 11.50 39.66 -7.10
C ASN A 425 12.36 40.47 -6.10
N ASN A 426 13.05 39.78 -5.18
CA ASN A 426 13.89 40.35 -4.12
C ASN A 426 13.12 41.27 -3.16
N ASP A 427 11.90 40.90 -2.79
CA ASP A 427 11.07 41.62 -1.82
C ASP A 427 11.19 41.09 -0.37
N ALA A 428 12.10 40.13 -0.16
CA ALA A 428 12.37 39.40 1.07
C ALA A 428 11.32 38.32 1.44
N PHE A 429 10.33 38.05 0.59
CA PHE A 429 9.34 37.01 0.81
C PHE A 429 9.24 36.07 -0.39
N VAL A 430 9.28 34.76 -0.13
CA VAL A 430 8.91 33.77 -1.16
C VAL A 430 7.38 33.70 -1.21
N SER A 431 6.79 34.11 -2.32
CA SER A 431 5.35 34.09 -2.54
C SER A 431 5.00 33.62 -3.96
N ALA A 432 3.71 33.48 -4.26
CA ALA A 432 3.25 33.09 -5.59
C ALA A 432 3.71 34.06 -6.70
N ILE A 433 4.11 35.29 -6.35
CA ILE A 433 4.64 36.26 -7.33
C ILE A 433 5.96 35.78 -7.94
N ASP A 434 6.80 35.10 -7.16
CA ASP A 434 8.13 34.68 -7.57
C ASP A 434 8.04 33.62 -8.67
N ALA A 435 7.16 32.63 -8.47
CA ALA A 435 6.85 31.62 -9.49
C ALA A 435 6.18 32.25 -10.72
N LEU A 436 5.28 33.22 -10.51
CA LEU A 436 4.55 33.86 -11.60
C LEU A 436 5.46 34.69 -12.51
N LEU A 437 6.52 35.31 -11.98
CA LEU A 437 7.49 36.06 -12.77
C LEU A 437 8.23 35.16 -13.75
N ILE A 438 8.64 33.97 -13.32
CA ILE A 438 9.31 32.98 -14.17
C ILE A 438 8.33 32.45 -15.22
N ILE A 439 7.11 32.06 -14.81
CA ILE A 439 6.07 31.58 -15.73
C ILE A 439 5.73 32.63 -16.80
N ASN A 440 5.64 33.90 -16.41
CA ASN A 440 5.38 34.98 -17.36
C ASN A 440 6.53 35.15 -18.35
N HIS A 441 7.78 35.10 -17.88
CA HIS A 441 8.95 35.16 -18.76
C HIS A 441 8.97 34.00 -19.76
N LEU A 442 8.73 32.77 -19.30
CA LEU A 442 8.64 31.59 -20.16
C LEU A 442 7.52 31.71 -21.22
N ASN A 443 6.38 32.29 -20.84
CA ASN A 443 5.27 32.51 -21.77
C ASN A 443 5.54 33.64 -22.78
N SER A 444 6.34 34.66 -22.42
CA SER A 444 6.62 35.80 -23.29
C SER A 444 7.86 35.64 -24.16
N GLU A 445 8.92 35.04 -23.62
CA GLU A 445 10.27 34.97 -24.22
C GLU A 445 10.73 33.53 -24.47
N GLY A 446 10.08 32.54 -23.84
CA GLY A 446 10.48 31.14 -23.92
C GLY A 446 11.55 30.76 -22.90
N ALA A 447 11.96 29.49 -22.92
CA ALA A 447 13.11 29.03 -22.16
C ALA A 447 14.40 29.35 -22.92
N GLY A 448 15.49 29.68 -22.21
CA GLY A 448 16.73 30.09 -22.88
C GLY A 448 17.88 30.42 -21.94
N GLU A 449 19.09 30.50 -22.52
CA GLU A 449 20.28 30.95 -21.81
C GLU A 449 20.15 32.42 -21.39
N LEU A 450 20.48 32.69 -20.14
CA LEU A 450 20.49 34.02 -19.57
C LEU A 450 21.87 34.69 -19.77
N SER A 451 21.84 36.01 -19.96
CA SER A 451 23.06 36.79 -20.25
C SER A 451 24.07 36.73 -19.10
N ALA A 452 25.34 36.45 -19.39
CA ALA A 452 26.42 36.50 -18.39
C ALA A 452 26.64 37.90 -17.74
N LEU A 453 26.07 38.95 -18.33
CA LEU A 453 25.93 40.27 -17.70
C LEU A 453 24.58 40.30 -16.98
N GLY A 454 24.58 40.06 -15.68
CA GLY A 454 23.36 40.09 -14.87
C GLY A 454 22.73 41.47 -14.83
N SER A 455 21.42 41.50 -15.07
CA SER A 455 20.54 42.56 -14.59
C SER A 455 20.07 42.13 -13.19
N GLY A 456 19.86 43.06 -12.27
CA GLY A 456 19.20 42.75 -10.99
C GLY A 456 17.78 42.19 -11.19
N PRO A 457 16.96 42.12 -10.12
CA PRO A 457 15.64 41.48 -10.14
C PRO A 457 14.81 41.83 -11.40
N PRO A 458 14.09 40.86 -11.98
CA PRO A 458 13.80 39.53 -11.43
C PRO A 458 14.95 38.52 -11.60
N TYR A 459 15.22 37.75 -10.56
CA TYR A 459 16.19 36.65 -10.52
C TYR A 459 15.56 35.35 -11.03
N LEU A 460 15.51 35.20 -12.34
CA LEU A 460 14.74 34.14 -13.02
C LEU A 460 15.36 32.73 -12.91
N ASP A 461 16.62 32.64 -12.50
CA ASP A 461 17.43 31.42 -12.47
C ASP A 461 17.49 30.87 -11.03
N CYS A 462 16.51 30.06 -10.66
CA CYS A 462 16.41 29.54 -9.31
C CYS A 462 17.31 28.32 -9.08
N ASN A 463 17.63 27.54 -10.12
CA ASN A 463 18.56 26.43 -10.04
C ASN A 463 20.04 26.85 -10.20
N GLY A 464 20.32 28.03 -10.76
CA GLY A 464 21.65 28.59 -10.93
C GLY A 464 22.40 28.08 -12.17
N ASP A 465 21.71 27.49 -13.15
CA ASP A 465 22.33 26.89 -14.34
C ASP A 465 22.57 27.89 -15.49
N ASN A 466 22.28 29.18 -15.28
CA ASN A 466 22.25 30.26 -16.27
C ASN A 466 21.26 30.03 -17.42
N TYR A 467 20.21 29.25 -17.20
CA TYR A 467 19.19 28.91 -18.18
C TYR A 467 17.79 28.95 -17.54
N VAL A 468 16.97 29.93 -17.93
CA VAL A 468 15.59 29.98 -17.42
C VAL A 468 14.74 28.90 -18.10
N SER A 469 14.14 28.02 -17.30
CA SER A 469 13.22 26.99 -17.76
C SER A 469 12.07 26.76 -16.78
N ALA A 470 11.19 25.79 -17.09
CA ALA A 470 10.10 25.44 -16.19
C ALA A 470 10.57 24.90 -14.84
N ILE A 471 11.83 24.43 -14.73
CA ILE A 471 12.39 23.93 -13.47
C ILE A 471 12.49 25.05 -12.42
N ASP A 472 12.82 26.28 -12.83
CA ASP A 472 12.98 27.41 -11.93
C ASP A 472 11.65 27.76 -11.26
N ALA A 473 10.57 27.80 -12.06
CA ALA A 473 9.22 28.02 -11.55
C ALA A 473 8.78 26.88 -10.61
N LEU A 474 9.10 25.63 -10.96
CA LEU A 474 8.75 24.47 -10.17
C LEU A 474 9.43 24.48 -8.79
N MET A 475 10.69 24.90 -8.72
CA MET A 475 11.41 24.98 -7.45
C MET A 475 10.79 25.99 -6.49
N VAL A 476 10.39 27.17 -6.99
CA VAL A 476 9.67 28.18 -6.18
C VAL A 476 8.31 27.64 -5.71
N ILE A 477 7.56 26.97 -6.59
CA ILE A 477 6.27 26.36 -6.22
C ILE A 477 6.45 25.31 -5.12
N ASN A 478 7.48 24.48 -5.23
CA ASN A 478 7.78 23.47 -4.22
C ASN A 478 8.13 24.10 -2.88
N GLU A 479 8.93 25.19 -2.86
CA GLU A 479 9.23 25.94 -1.64
C GLU A 479 7.98 26.53 -0.98
N LEU A 480 7.05 27.06 -1.78
CA LEU A 480 5.77 27.57 -1.25
C LEU A 480 4.96 26.47 -0.58
N ASN A 481 4.95 25.27 -1.18
CA ASN A 481 4.26 24.12 -0.64
C ASN A 481 4.91 23.63 0.66
N THR A 482 6.24 23.53 0.75
CA THR A 482 6.95 23.17 2.00
C THR A 482 6.74 24.19 3.12
N ALA A 483 6.78 25.49 2.80
CA ALA A 483 6.53 26.56 3.77
C ALA A 483 5.06 26.59 4.25
N SER A 484 4.12 26.15 3.41
CA SER A 484 2.70 26.01 3.78
C SER A 484 2.47 24.81 4.72
N ILE A 485 3.07 23.66 4.42
CA ILE A 485 2.99 22.44 5.22
C ILE A 485 3.61 22.67 6.61
N SER A 486 4.77 23.31 6.66
CA SER A 486 5.45 23.66 7.93
C SER A 486 4.61 24.58 8.82
N ARG A 487 3.89 25.54 8.23
CA ARG A 487 2.96 26.42 8.95
C ARG A 487 1.72 25.68 9.46
N THR A 488 1.16 24.77 8.68
CA THR A 488 0.01 23.94 9.08
C THR A 488 0.38 22.97 10.20
N LEU A 489 1.56 22.36 10.13
CA LEU A 489 2.10 21.50 11.20
C LEU A 489 2.35 22.28 12.50
N ALA A 490 2.88 23.51 12.41
CA ALA A 490 3.05 24.38 13.56
C ALA A 490 1.72 24.84 14.17
N ALA A 491 0.71 25.13 13.34
CA ALA A 491 -0.63 25.50 13.78
C ALA A 491 -1.34 24.34 14.50
N ASN A 492 -1.26 23.13 13.93
CA ASN A 492 -1.84 21.91 14.51
C ASN A 492 -1.17 21.54 15.85
N LYS A 493 0.13 21.78 15.99
CA LYS A 493 0.86 21.61 17.26
C LYS A 493 0.42 22.60 18.35
N SER A 494 -0.06 23.79 17.97
CA SER A 494 -0.59 24.80 18.90
C SER A 494 -2.05 24.57 19.31
N LEU A 495 -2.81 23.85 18.48
CA LEU A 495 -4.20 23.45 18.75
C LEU A 495 -4.22 22.22 19.69
N ALA A 496 -3.29 21.28 19.52
CA ALA A 496 -3.18 20.09 20.36
C ALA A 496 -2.81 20.39 21.83
N THR A 497 -2.19 21.54 22.12
CA THR A 497 -1.80 21.91 23.49
C THR A 497 -2.87 22.65 24.28
N ASN A 498 -4.00 23.03 23.67
CA ASN A 498 -5.04 23.85 24.31
C ASN A 498 -6.40 23.16 24.53
N SER A 499 -6.57 21.89 24.17
CA SER A 499 -7.82 21.16 24.39
C SER A 499 -7.75 20.26 25.63
N SER A 500 -8.17 20.80 26.79
CA SER A 500 -8.72 19.97 27.89
C SER A 500 -10.19 19.63 27.59
N PRO A 501 -10.69 18.43 27.91
CA PRO A 501 -12.03 18.03 27.53
C PRO A 501 -13.06 18.63 28.50
N LEU A 502 -13.98 19.45 27.99
CA LEU A 502 -15.19 19.88 28.69
C LEU A 502 -16.41 19.25 28.02
N LEU A 503 -17.10 18.42 28.80
CA LEU A 503 -18.40 17.81 28.53
C LEU A 503 -19.52 18.86 28.45
N SER A 504 -20.30 18.84 27.36
CA SER A 504 -21.76 19.10 27.32
C SER A 504 -22.25 18.88 25.88
N HIS A 505 -22.96 17.80 25.54
CA HIS A 505 -24.43 17.69 25.58
C HIS A 505 -25.17 18.93 25.04
N SER A 506 -25.59 18.88 23.77
CA SER A 506 -26.99 18.96 23.31
C SER A 506 -27.08 19.39 21.85
N ALA A 507 -27.55 18.51 20.97
CA ALA A 507 -28.19 18.90 19.72
C ALA A 507 -29.26 17.86 19.36
N GLU A 508 -30.52 18.30 19.33
CA GLU A 508 -31.68 17.56 18.85
C GLU A 508 -31.58 17.29 17.32
N PRO A 509 -32.27 16.27 16.79
CA PRO A 509 -32.23 15.94 15.37
C PRO A 509 -33.25 16.75 14.56
N GLU A 510 -32.80 17.37 13.47
CA GLU A 510 -33.65 17.91 12.39
C GLU A 510 -33.89 16.82 11.32
N PRO A 511 -35.03 16.86 10.61
CA PRO A 511 -35.56 15.70 9.89
C PRO A 511 -34.87 15.47 8.55
N ALA A 512 -34.60 14.19 8.26
CA ALA A 512 -34.11 13.73 6.98
C ALA A 512 -35.13 13.98 5.85
N SER A 513 -34.74 14.77 4.87
CA SER A 513 -35.30 14.72 3.52
C SER A 513 -34.18 14.81 2.49
N ASP A 514 -34.14 13.77 1.64
CA ASP A 514 -33.48 13.72 0.33
C ASP A 514 -31.95 13.66 0.26
N VAL A 515 -31.35 12.53 0.67
CA VAL A 515 -30.15 11.96 0.02
C VAL A 515 -30.14 10.42 0.14
N VAL A 516 -31.01 9.70 -0.60
CA VAL A 516 -30.98 8.22 -0.68
C VAL A 516 -30.97 7.76 -2.13
N ALA A 517 -30.09 8.32 -2.96
CA ALA A 517 -29.99 7.92 -4.37
C ALA A 517 -28.57 7.57 -4.84
N ALA A 518 -27.57 7.56 -3.96
CA ALA A 518 -26.19 7.25 -4.35
C ALA A 518 -25.56 6.03 -3.65
N ALA A 519 -26.07 5.61 -2.48
CA ALA A 519 -25.46 4.51 -1.71
C ALA A 519 -26.04 3.11 -1.99
N LEU A 520 -27.04 2.98 -2.87
CA LEU A 520 -27.69 1.70 -3.19
C LEU A 520 -27.31 1.15 -4.58
N ALA A 521 -26.48 1.86 -5.35
CA ALA A 521 -26.09 1.41 -6.68
C ALA A 521 -24.90 0.42 -6.68
N ASP A 522 -24.13 0.37 -5.58
CA ASP A 522 -22.89 -0.44 -5.52
C ASP A 522 -23.07 -1.81 -4.85
N LEU A 523 -24.19 -2.04 -4.15
CA LEU A 523 -24.53 -3.35 -3.56
C LEU A 523 -25.27 -4.27 -4.55
N ASP A 524 -25.91 -3.72 -5.59
CA ASP A 524 -26.70 -4.51 -6.55
C ASP A 524 -25.88 -5.10 -7.72
N ALA A 525 -24.61 -4.72 -7.88
CA ALA A 525 -23.74 -5.28 -8.93
C ALA A 525 -23.05 -6.60 -8.52
N GLU A 526 -23.12 -7.00 -7.26
CA GLU A 526 -22.49 -8.21 -6.74
C GLU A 526 -23.47 -9.37 -6.47
N SER A 527 -24.79 -9.19 -6.62
CA SER A 527 -25.80 -10.20 -6.25
C SER A 527 -26.59 -10.86 -7.39
N GLN A 528 -26.26 -10.62 -8.67
CA GLN A 528 -27.08 -11.09 -9.80
C GLN A 528 -26.29 -11.83 -10.90
N VAL A 529 -25.61 -12.94 -10.59
CA VAL A 529 -25.38 -14.03 -11.58
C VAL A 529 -25.31 -15.39 -10.88
N SER A 530 -26.44 -15.92 -10.41
CA SER A 530 -26.56 -17.34 -10.04
C SER A 530 -28.02 -17.80 -10.08
N ALA A 531 -28.66 -17.67 -11.25
CA ALA A 531 -29.94 -18.33 -11.51
C ALA A 531 -30.25 -18.40 -13.02
N ALA A 532 -29.85 -19.49 -13.68
CA ALA A 532 -30.50 -20.00 -14.89
C ALA A 532 -30.19 -21.51 -15.01
N GLU A 533 -31.10 -22.45 -15.25
CA GLU A 533 -32.56 -22.47 -15.40
C GLU A 533 -33.00 -23.95 -15.22
N GLY A 534 -34.18 -24.18 -14.65
CA GLY A 534 -34.75 -25.53 -14.47
C GLY A 534 -36.15 -25.56 -13.87
N GLU A 535 -37.11 -24.97 -14.59
CA GLU A 535 -38.58 -25.13 -14.50
C GLU A 535 -39.38 -24.52 -13.31
N ARG A 536 -40.40 -23.74 -13.70
CA ARG A 536 -41.38 -22.94 -12.92
C ARG A 536 -42.60 -23.79 -12.46
N PRO A 537 -43.45 -23.40 -11.45
CA PRO A 537 -44.34 -22.22 -11.55
C PRO A 537 -44.64 -21.40 -10.26
N LEU A 538 -44.41 -20.07 -10.40
CA LEU A 538 -45.36 -18.97 -10.16
C LEU A 538 -46.55 -19.24 -9.21
N ALA A 539 -46.41 -18.92 -7.91
CA ALA A 539 -47.57 -18.68 -7.04
C ALA A 539 -47.28 -17.92 -5.71
N ILE A 540 -46.29 -17.01 -5.61
CA ILE A 540 -46.05 -16.29 -4.32
C ILE A 540 -45.80 -14.78 -4.48
N TRP A 541 -45.38 -14.30 -5.66
CA TRP A 541 -45.00 -12.90 -5.87
C TRP A 541 -46.14 -11.87 -5.94
N HIS A 542 -47.41 -12.29 -5.92
CA HIS A 542 -48.54 -11.35 -5.94
C HIS A 542 -49.03 -10.90 -4.55
N ALA A 543 -48.60 -11.53 -3.45
CA ALA A 543 -49.06 -11.17 -2.10
C ALA A 543 -48.20 -10.06 -1.45
N ALA A 544 -46.92 -9.96 -1.79
CA ALA A 544 -46.00 -8.98 -1.17
C ALA A 544 -46.16 -7.55 -1.72
N LEU A 545 -46.53 -7.40 -3.00
CA LEU A 545 -46.70 -6.10 -3.65
C LEU A 545 -48.04 -5.39 -3.31
N GLU A 546 -49.06 -6.11 -2.86
CA GLU A 546 -50.33 -5.51 -2.41
C GLU A 546 -50.29 -5.02 -0.95
N ALA A 547 -49.38 -5.55 -0.11
CA ALA A 547 -49.22 -5.12 1.27
C ALA A 547 -48.55 -3.74 1.38
N VAL A 548 -47.65 -3.40 0.45
CA VAL A 548 -46.95 -2.11 0.42
C VAL A 548 -47.84 -1.00 -0.17
N ARG A 549 -48.71 -1.30 -1.14
CA ARG A 549 -49.64 -0.30 -1.72
C ARG A 549 -50.80 0.11 -0.81
N ARG A 550 -51.06 -0.60 0.30
CA ARG A 550 -52.13 -0.26 1.24
C ARG A 550 -51.71 0.63 2.42
N ARG A 551 -50.43 0.97 2.58
CA ARG A 551 -49.94 1.82 3.70
C ARG A 551 -49.78 3.31 3.39
N THR A 552 -50.10 3.80 2.18
CA THR A 552 -49.95 5.22 1.81
C THR A 552 -51.25 5.96 1.44
N ARG A 553 -52.41 5.54 1.95
CA ARG A 553 -53.64 6.35 1.87
C ARG A 553 -54.07 6.87 3.24
N VAL A 554 -53.75 8.14 3.51
CA VAL A 554 -54.50 9.00 4.44
C VAL A 554 -55.66 9.59 3.64
N PRO A 555 -56.95 9.40 4.01
CA PRO A 555 -58.02 10.26 3.56
C PRO A 555 -58.20 11.45 4.52
N SER A 556 -58.50 12.59 3.91
CA SER A 556 -58.89 13.89 4.48
C SER A 556 -59.85 13.83 5.65
#